data_AF-A0A961B4C0-F1
#
_entry.id   AF-A0A961B4C0-F1
#
_cell.length_a   1.000
_cell.length_b   1.000
_cell.length_c   1.000
_cell.angle_alpha   90.00
_cell.angle_beta   90.00
_cell.angle_gamma   90.00
#
_symmetry.space_group_name_H-M   'P 1'
#
loop_
_entity.id
_entity.type
_entity.pdbx_description
1 polymer ?
#
loop_
_entity_poly.entity_id
_entity_poly.type
_entity_poly.pdbx_seq_one_letter_code
_entity_poly.pdbx_strand_id
1 'polypeptide(L)'
;MRRSILIALGLSACQAHDSAHPTWDAEVGAFLGSDRIERMESATEVRALRVDGSFETERGSRALASGFPIDAEGPLLTDAQRERFLDLARDADHYLFELAKGCEFMPGVALRFDGPAGRLEVLLCFSCDEWAFAVPTAEGELESWEIEDCDPARSALLALARELFPKDETLSGLR
;
A
#
# COMPACT_ATOMS: atom_id res chain seq x y z
N MET A 1 -65.14 -3.84 -24.42
CA MET A 1 -64.41 -3.00 -23.45
C MET A 1 -62.96 -3.47 -23.38
N ARG A 2 -62.01 -2.75 -23.99
CA ARG A 2 -60.58 -3.09 -24.00
C ARG A 2 -59.91 -2.38 -22.82
N ARG A 3 -59.29 -3.13 -21.91
CA ARG A 3 -58.50 -2.60 -20.79
C ARG A 3 -57.03 -2.52 -21.22
N SER A 4 -56.52 -1.30 -21.37
CA SER A 4 -55.09 -1.03 -21.55
C SER A 4 -54.38 -1.10 -20.20
N ILE A 5 -53.34 -1.93 -20.11
CA ILE A 5 -52.44 -2.01 -18.94
C ILE A 5 -51.20 -1.18 -19.28
N LEU A 6 -50.99 -0.08 -18.56
CA LEU A 6 -49.77 0.72 -18.59
C LEU A 6 -48.76 0.09 -17.63
N ILE A 7 -47.61 -0.36 -18.16
CA ILE A 7 -46.46 -0.79 -17.37
C ILE A 7 -45.57 0.44 -17.18
N ALA A 8 -45.50 0.96 -15.96
CA ALA A 8 -44.57 2.00 -15.57
C ALA A 8 -43.21 1.37 -15.26
N LEU A 9 -42.21 1.62 -16.11
CA LEU A 9 -40.81 1.31 -15.85
C LEU A 9 -40.28 2.28 -14.78
N GLY A 10 -40.05 1.77 -13.57
CA GLY A 10 -39.39 2.51 -12.50
C GLY A 10 -37.90 2.67 -12.80
N LEU A 11 -37.48 3.88 -13.14
CA LEU A 11 -36.08 4.29 -13.16
C LEU A 11 -35.56 4.30 -11.71
N SER A 12 -34.82 3.25 -11.33
CA SER A 12 -34.10 3.22 -10.07
C SER A 12 -32.86 4.09 -10.22
N ALA A 13 -32.91 5.31 -9.67
CA ALA A 13 -31.76 6.20 -9.60
C ALA A 13 -30.76 5.62 -8.59
N CYS A 14 -29.63 5.10 -9.08
CA CYS A 14 -28.45 4.89 -8.25
C CYS A 14 -27.98 6.26 -7.76
N GLN A 15 -28.24 6.57 -6.49
CA GLN A 15 -27.60 7.71 -5.85
C GLN A 15 -26.14 7.33 -5.66
N ALA A 16 -25.27 7.88 -6.51
CA ALA A 16 -23.84 7.87 -6.26
C ALA A 16 -23.61 8.63 -4.96
N HIS A 17 -23.26 7.89 -3.90
CA HIS A 17 -22.85 8.48 -2.65
C HIS A 17 -21.49 9.12 -2.93
N ASP A 18 -21.48 10.44 -3.05
CA ASP A 18 -20.27 11.24 -3.21
C ASP A 18 -19.57 11.28 -1.84
N SER A 19 -18.98 10.15 -1.45
CA SER A 19 -18.05 10.10 -0.33
C SER A 19 -16.76 10.75 -0.80
N ALA A 20 -16.62 12.04 -0.50
CA ALA A 20 -15.38 12.76 -0.69
C ALA A 20 -14.25 11.92 -0.05
N HIS A 21 -13.33 11.45 -0.89
CA HIS A 21 -12.15 10.76 -0.39
C HIS A 21 -11.35 11.73 0.50
N PRO A 22 -10.78 11.25 1.63
CA PRO A 22 -9.89 12.07 2.43
C PRO A 22 -8.76 12.62 1.57
N THR A 23 -8.49 13.92 1.69
CA THR A 23 -7.37 14.57 1.00
C THR A 23 -6.06 14.21 1.69
N TRP A 24 -4.99 14.02 0.93
CA TRP A 24 -3.63 13.89 1.45
C TRP A 24 -3.21 15.16 2.18
N ASP A 25 -2.53 15.01 3.32
CA ASP A 25 -1.91 16.17 3.98
C ASP A 25 -0.87 16.80 3.07
N ALA A 26 -0.73 18.13 3.16
CA ALA A 26 0.11 18.89 2.24
C ALA A 26 1.59 18.48 2.30
N GLU A 27 2.09 18.15 3.49
CA GLU A 27 3.47 17.72 3.72
C GLU A 27 3.72 16.33 3.13
N VAL A 28 2.82 15.38 3.39
CA VAL A 28 2.84 14.04 2.79
C VAL A 28 2.75 14.13 1.26
N GLY A 29 1.88 15.00 0.75
CA GLY A 29 1.74 15.26 -0.68
C GLY A 29 3.02 15.81 -1.32
N ALA A 30 3.74 16.69 -0.62
CA ALA A 30 5.02 17.20 -1.06
C ALA A 30 6.12 16.12 -1.05
N PHE A 31 6.12 15.25 -0.03
CA PHE A 31 7.05 14.12 0.10
C PHE A 31 6.84 13.07 -1.00
N LEU A 32 5.62 12.54 -1.14
CA LEU A 32 5.34 11.43 -2.07
C LEU A 32 5.30 11.87 -3.53
N GLY A 33 4.84 13.10 -3.78
CA GLY A 33 4.52 13.61 -5.10
C GLY A 33 3.24 13.01 -5.69
N SER A 34 2.74 13.63 -6.75
CA SER A 34 1.45 13.26 -7.34
C SER A 34 1.44 11.88 -8.00
N ASP A 35 2.55 11.41 -8.58
CA ASP A 35 2.62 10.11 -9.27
C ASP A 35 2.38 8.94 -8.30
N ARG A 36 3.06 8.92 -7.14
CA ARG A 36 2.88 7.84 -6.15
C ARG A 36 1.49 7.84 -5.52
N ILE A 37 0.98 9.03 -5.24
CA ILE A 37 -0.40 9.24 -4.78
C ILE A 37 -1.39 8.67 -5.79
N GLU A 38 -1.28 9.04 -7.07
CA GLU A 38 -2.17 8.57 -8.13
C GLU A 38 -2.11 7.05 -8.29
N ARG A 39 -0.93 6.44 -8.18
CA ARG A 39 -0.77 4.97 -8.20
C ARG A 39 -1.48 4.30 -7.03
N MET A 40 -1.37 4.82 -5.82
CA MET A 40 -2.07 4.26 -4.66
C MET A 40 -3.59 4.40 -4.74
N GLU A 41 -4.08 5.56 -5.19
CA GLU A 41 -5.51 5.84 -5.26
C GLU A 41 -6.20 5.13 -6.42
N SER A 42 -5.53 5.07 -7.58
CA SER A 42 -6.09 4.41 -8.76
C SER A 42 -5.92 2.89 -8.76
N ALA A 43 -5.12 2.33 -7.86
CA ALA A 43 -4.89 0.89 -7.75
C ALA A 43 -6.21 0.11 -7.75
N THR A 44 -6.29 -0.91 -8.60
CA THR A 44 -7.43 -1.82 -8.66
C THR A 44 -7.20 -3.05 -7.80
N GLU A 45 -5.93 -3.39 -7.56
CA GLU A 45 -5.54 -4.51 -6.71
C GLU A 45 -4.41 -4.08 -5.78
N VAL A 46 -4.46 -4.52 -4.52
CA VAL A 46 -3.36 -4.38 -3.58
C VAL A 46 -3.04 -5.74 -3.01
N ARG A 47 -1.84 -6.25 -3.28
CA ARG A 47 -1.39 -7.57 -2.83
C ARG A 47 -0.36 -7.43 -1.73
N ALA A 48 -0.56 -8.16 -0.63
CA ALA A 48 0.47 -8.30 0.39
C ALA A 48 1.54 -9.28 -0.07
N LEU A 49 2.81 -8.96 0.18
CA LEU A 49 3.96 -9.82 -0.12
C LEU A 49 4.83 -9.93 1.13
N ARG A 50 5.26 -11.14 1.46
CA ARG A 50 6.34 -11.34 2.42
C ARG A 50 7.65 -11.24 1.67
N VAL A 51 8.52 -10.33 2.08
CA VAL A 51 9.80 -10.08 1.41
C VAL A 51 10.98 -10.35 2.34
N ASP A 52 12.06 -10.87 1.79
CA ASP A 52 13.34 -10.95 2.50
C ASP A 52 13.99 -9.56 2.57
N GLY A 53 14.62 -9.25 3.70
CA GLY A 53 15.20 -7.93 3.95
C GLY A 53 16.53 -7.69 3.22
N SER A 54 17.11 -8.69 2.57
CA SER A 54 18.33 -8.53 1.77
C SER A 54 18.02 -7.90 0.41
N PHE A 55 18.72 -6.82 0.10
CA PHE A 55 18.58 -6.14 -1.18
C PHE A 55 19.40 -6.86 -2.26
N GLU A 56 18.76 -7.23 -3.36
CA GLU A 56 19.36 -7.89 -4.52
C GLU A 56 19.35 -6.95 -5.74
N THR A 57 20.54 -6.62 -6.26
CA THR A 57 20.69 -5.80 -7.49
C THR A 57 20.83 -6.63 -8.75
N GLU A 58 21.11 -7.93 -8.61
CA GLU A 58 21.29 -8.83 -9.75
C GLU A 58 19.98 -9.55 -10.04
N ARG A 59 19.64 -9.68 -11.33
CA ARG A 59 18.46 -10.40 -11.78
C ARG A 59 18.65 -11.90 -11.55
N GLY A 60 18.36 -12.32 -10.33
CA GLY A 60 18.33 -13.73 -9.92
C GLY A 60 17.12 -14.46 -10.51
N SER A 61 16.96 -15.73 -10.14
CA SER A 61 15.78 -16.52 -10.50
C SER A 61 14.55 -16.21 -9.64
N ARG A 62 14.69 -15.37 -8.60
CA ARG A 62 13.64 -15.03 -7.65
C ARG A 62 12.85 -13.82 -8.14
N ALA A 63 11.55 -13.81 -7.86
CA ALA A 63 10.74 -12.61 -8.04
C ALA A 63 11.11 -11.57 -6.98
N LEU A 64 11.16 -10.30 -7.37
CA LEU A 64 11.51 -9.19 -6.51
C LEU A 64 10.32 -8.24 -6.31
N ALA A 65 10.29 -7.57 -5.16
CA ALA A 65 9.54 -6.36 -4.91
C ALA A 65 10.54 -5.22 -4.74
N SER A 66 10.76 -4.45 -5.81
CA SER A 66 11.65 -3.28 -5.83
C SER A 66 13.05 -3.58 -5.28
N GLY A 67 13.64 -4.70 -5.69
CA GLY A 67 14.97 -5.16 -5.27
C GLY A 67 14.99 -6.09 -4.06
N PHE A 68 13.85 -6.34 -3.40
CA PHE A 68 13.77 -7.27 -2.26
C PHE A 68 13.14 -8.61 -2.68
N PRO A 69 13.78 -9.76 -2.40
CA PRO A 69 13.25 -11.07 -2.77
C PRO A 69 11.89 -11.35 -2.16
N ILE A 70 10.96 -11.85 -2.96
CA ILE A 70 9.65 -12.29 -2.48
C ILE A 70 9.79 -13.71 -1.93
N ASP A 71 9.49 -13.89 -0.65
CA ASP A 71 9.45 -15.20 0.01
C ASP A 71 8.09 -15.87 -0.17
N ALA A 72 7.01 -15.09 -0.09
CA ALA A 72 5.66 -15.59 -0.26
C ALA A 72 4.68 -14.49 -0.72
N GLU A 73 3.70 -14.88 -1.52
CA GLU A 73 2.53 -14.04 -1.80
C GLU A 73 1.49 -14.18 -0.68
N GLY A 74 1.05 -13.04 -0.15
CA GLY A 74 -0.07 -12.93 0.77
C GLY A 74 -1.40 -12.72 0.06
N PRO A 75 -2.47 -12.45 0.82
CA PRO A 75 -3.79 -12.17 0.26
C PRO A 75 -3.83 -10.82 -0.47
N LEU A 76 -4.85 -10.65 -1.31
CA LEU A 76 -5.30 -9.32 -1.71
C LEU A 76 -5.90 -8.62 -0.48
N LEU A 77 -5.60 -7.33 -0.32
CA LEU A 77 -6.23 -6.51 0.70
C LEU A 77 -7.71 -6.35 0.37
N THR A 78 -8.55 -6.45 1.39
CA THR A 78 -9.95 -5.99 1.30
C THR A 78 -10.00 -4.46 1.20
N ASP A 79 -11.11 -3.91 0.69
CA ASP A 79 -11.30 -2.44 0.62
C ASP A 79 -11.10 -1.77 1.98
N ALA A 80 -11.57 -2.40 3.05
CA ALA A 80 -11.38 -1.88 4.42
C ALA A 80 -9.91 -1.92 4.87
N GLN A 81 -9.15 -2.95 4.52
CA GLN A 81 -7.71 -3.01 4.81
C GLN A 81 -6.93 -1.98 4.01
N ARG A 82 -7.28 -1.82 2.72
CA ARG A 82 -6.70 -0.82 1.84
C ARG A 82 -6.97 0.58 2.37
N GLU A 83 -8.21 0.93 2.70
CA GLU A 83 -8.54 2.26 3.20
C GLU A 83 -7.83 2.54 4.52
N ARG A 84 -7.79 1.58 5.46
CA ARG A 84 -7.00 1.76 6.69
C ARG A 84 -5.53 2.02 6.41
N PHE A 85 -4.94 1.37 5.41
CA PHE A 85 -3.56 1.67 5.03
C PHE A 85 -3.43 3.06 4.41
N LEU A 86 -4.35 3.46 3.52
CA LEU A 86 -4.33 4.77 2.89
C LEU A 86 -4.55 5.89 3.90
N ASP A 87 -5.41 5.70 4.91
CA ASP A 87 -5.58 6.62 6.02
C ASP A 87 -4.25 6.84 6.76
N LEU A 88 -3.51 5.75 7.02
CA LEU A 88 -2.18 5.86 7.64
C LEU A 88 -1.19 6.63 6.75
N ALA A 89 -1.18 6.34 5.44
CA ALA A 89 -0.27 6.95 4.50
C ALA A 89 -0.61 8.43 4.19
N ARG A 90 -1.85 8.87 4.39
CA ARG A 90 -2.30 10.24 4.08
C ARG A 90 -2.01 11.25 5.19
N ASP A 91 -1.89 10.77 6.43
CA ASP A 91 -1.84 11.58 7.65
C ASP A 91 -0.39 11.89 8.04
N ALA A 92 -0.05 13.17 8.10
CA ALA A 92 1.29 13.64 8.46
C ALA A 92 1.69 13.25 9.91
N ASP A 93 0.73 13.02 10.81
CA ASP A 93 1.00 12.57 12.18
C ASP A 93 1.59 11.14 12.24
N HIS A 94 1.65 10.46 11.10
CA HIS A 94 2.26 9.14 10.93
C HIS A 94 3.68 9.15 10.38
N TYR A 95 4.25 10.34 10.15
CA TYR A 95 5.59 10.54 9.62
C TYR A 95 6.48 11.30 10.62
N LEU A 96 7.81 11.12 10.51
CA LEU A 96 8.80 11.94 11.22
C LEU A 96 9.85 12.52 10.25
N PHE A 97 9.42 13.44 9.37
CA PHE A 97 10.19 14.00 8.23
C PHE A 97 11.57 14.62 8.51
N GLU A 98 11.92 14.86 9.76
CA GLU A 98 13.15 15.56 10.16
C GLU A 98 14.08 14.67 11.00
N LEU A 99 13.85 13.35 11.00
CA LEU A 99 14.61 12.40 11.80
C LEU A 99 15.31 11.36 10.93
N ALA A 100 16.61 11.55 10.70
CA ALA A 100 17.43 10.54 10.03
C ALA A 100 17.67 9.33 10.95
N LYS A 101 17.37 8.14 10.44
CA LYS A 101 17.70 6.86 11.10
C LYS A 101 19.01 6.28 10.55
N GLY A 102 19.79 5.67 11.45
CA GLY A 102 21.07 5.03 11.11
C GLY A 102 20.98 3.52 10.91
N CYS A 103 19.76 2.98 10.86
CA CYS A 103 19.54 1.55 10.68
C CYS A 103 19.51 1.19 9.19
N GLU A 104 19.76 -0.08 8.89
CA GLU A 104 19.69 -0.59 7.53
C GLU A 104 18.23 -0.94 7.19
N PHE A 105 17.72 -0.40 6.08
CA PHE A 105 16.36 -0.66 5.63
C PHE A 105 16.20 -2.12 5.15
N MET A 106 15.66 -2.95 6.04
CA MET A 106 15.40 -4.38 5.81
C MET A 106 13.90 -4.67 5.91
N PRO A 107 13.14 -4.47 4.82
CA PRO A 107 11.70 -4.65 4.85
C PRO A 107 11.32 -6.10 5.09
N GLY A 108 10.20 -6.31 5.78
CA GLY A 108 9.61 -7.63 5.98
C GLY A 108 8.34 -7.83 5.16
N VAL A 109 7.63 -6.76 4.84
CA VAL A 109 6.36 -6.82 4.10
C VAL A 109 6.39 -5.81 2.98
N ALA A 110 5.83 -6.17 1.82
CA ALA A 110 5.51 -5.21 0.78
C ALA A 110 4.00 -5.21 0.50
N LEU A 111 3.44 -4.05 0.20
CA LEU A 111 2.10 -3.89 -0.37
C LEU A 111 2.26 -3.47 -1.82
N ARG A 112 1.93 -4.35 -2.76
CA ARG A 112 2.00 -4.07 -4.19
C ARG A 112 0.66 -3.54 -4.67
N PHE A 113 0.64 -2.28 -5.07
CA PHE A 113 -0.47 -1.58 -5.72
C PHE A 113 -0.32 -1.74 -7.22
N ASP A 114 -1.28 -2.40 -7.87
CA ASP A 114 -1.37 -2.52 -9.31
C ASP A 114 -2.63 -1.81 -9.82
N GLY A 115 -2.48 -0.91 -10.79
CA GLY A 115 -3.58 -0.12 -11.34
C GLY A 115 -3.28 0.55 -12.68
N PRO A 116 -4.21 1.39 -13.19
CA PRO A 116 -4.06 2.07 -14.47
C PRO A 116 -2.95 3.13 -14.49
N ALA A 117 -2.61 3.72 -13.34
CA ALA A 117 -1.45 4.62 -13.22
C ALA A 117 -0.11 3.86 -13.09
N GLY A 118 -0.14 2.54 -13.11
CA GLY A 118 1.04 1.68 -13.02
C GLY A 118 1.15 0.96 -11.68
N ARG A 119 2.37 0.52 -11.37
CA ARG A 119 2.71 -0.20 -10.14
C ARG A 119 3.36 0.72 -9.12
N LEU A 120 3.02 0.56 -7.86
CA LEU A 120 3.76 1.07 -6.70
C LEU A 120 3.89 -0.06 -5.68
N GLU A 121 5.02 -0.13 -5.00
CA GLU A 121 5.24 -1.07 -3.90
C GLU A 121 5.59 -0.29 -2.64
N VAL A 122 4.79 -0.48 -1.58
CA VAL A 122 5.12 0.07 -0.26
C VAL A 122 5.81 -1.00 0.57
N LEU A 123 7.09 -0.81 0.85
CA LEU A 123 7.92 -1.71 1.63
C LEU A 123 7.87 -1.27 3.11
N LEU A 124 7.63 -2.21 4.03
CA LEU A 124 7.49 -1.94 5.46
C LEU A 124 8.66 -2.60 6.22
N CYS A 125 9.49 -1.77 6.84
CA CYS A 125 10.60 -2.20 7.69
C CYS A 125 10.25 -2.05 9.17
N PHE A 126 9.83 -3.14 9.82
CA PHE A 126 9.51 -3.14 11.25
C PHE A 126 10.74 -3.25 12.16
N SER A 127 11.96 -3.29 11.62
CA SER A 127 13.18 -3.18 12.45
C SER A 127 13.61 -1.72 12.63
N CYS A 128 13.29 -0.89 11.63
CA CYS A 128 13.60 0.53 11.58
C CYS A 128 12.39 1.43 11.78
N ASP A 129 11.17 0.89 11.67
CA ASP A 129 9.94 1.69 11.60
C ASP A 129 10.00 2.71 10.48
N GLU A 130 10.34 2.22 9.30
CA GLU A 130 10.36 2.99 8.08
C GLU A 130 9.48 2.30 7.05
N TRP A 131 8.90 3.11 6.19
CA TRP A 131 8.27 2.64 4.95
C TRP A 131 8.94 3.25 3.73
N ALA A 132 8.99 2.50 2.64
CA ALA A 132 9.48 3.00 1.37
C ALA A 132 8.38 2.92 0.32
N PHE A 133 8.13 4.01 -0.38
CA PHE A 133 7.16 4.10 -1.48
C PHE A 133 7.91 3.98 -2.81
N ALA A 134 8.10 2.74 -3.25
CA ALA A 134 8.91 2.38 -4.39
C ALA A 134 8.08 2.29 -5.68
N VAL A 135 8.54 2.97 -6.74
CA VAL A 135 8.08 2.79 -8.10
C VAL A 135 9.06 1.85 -8.81
N PRO A 136 8.63 0.65 -9.20
CA PRO A 136 9.46 -0.25 -9.99
C PRO A 136 9.33 0.00 -11.49
N THR A 137 10.36 -0.39 -12.25
CA THR A 137 10.32 -0.53 -13.71
C THR A 137 9.34 -1.64 -14.12
N ALA A 138 9.06 -1.73 -15.42
CA ALA A 138 8.25 -2.84 -15.97
C ALA A 138 8.87 -4.22 -15.69
N GLU A 139 10.20 -4.27 -15.56
CA GLU A 139 10.97 -5.46 -15.23
C GLU A 139 11.02 -5.78 -13.72
N GLY A 140 10.44 -4.92 -12.87
CA GLY A 140 10.41 -5.09 -11.41
C GLY A 140 11.65 -4.57 -10.67
N GLU A 141 12.54 -3.85 -11.36
CA GLU A 141 13.71 -3.21 -10.76
C GLU A 141 13.31 -1.89 -10.12
N LEU A 142 13.99 -1.45 -9.05
CA LEU A 142 13.70 -0.18 -8.40
C LEU A 142 14.05 1.00 -9.34
N GLU A 143 13.06 1.81 -9.73
CA GLU A 143 13.26 3.05 -10.49
C GLU A 143 13.44 4.24 -9.56
N SER A 144 12.55 4.38 -8.58
CA SER A 144 12.63 5.41 -7.55
C SER A 144 11.94 4.96 -6.26
N TRP A 145 12.31 5.54 -5.13
CA TRP A 145 11.61 5.38 -3.87
C TRP A 145 11.72 6.65 -3.03
N GLU A 146 10.75 6.86 -2.16
CA GLU A 146 10.92 7.77 -1.02
C GLU A 146 10.82 6.91 0.25
N ILE A 147 11.73 7.13 1.19
CA ILE A 147 11.76 6.43 2.48
C ILE A 147 11.53 7.46 3.55
N GLU A 148 10.67 7.13 4.51
CA GLU A 148 10.49 7.96 5.69
C GLU A 148 10.21 7.12 6.93
N ASP A 149 10.56 7.70 8.07
CA ASP A 149 10.22 7.24 9.39
C ASP A 149 8.70 7.25 9.60
N CYS A 150 8.17 6.11 10.07
CA CYS A 150 6.78 5.90 10.42
C CYS A 150 6.59 5.30 11.82
N ASP A 151 7.49 5.61 12.76
CA ASP A 151 7.38 5.27 14.20
C ASP A 151 5.95 5.42 14.74
N PRO A 152 5.24 6.55 14.51
CA PRO A 152 3.89 6.73 15.04
C PRO A 152 2.87 5.73 14.45
N ALA A 153 3.08 5.28 13.21
CA ALA A 153 2.21 4.32 12.53
C ALA A 153 2.58 2.84 12.79
N ARG A 154 3.75 2.56 13.40
CA ARG A 154 4.28 1.21 13.63
C ARG A 154 3.22 0.22 14.08
N SER A 155 2.48 0.57 15.15
CA SER A 155 1.53 -0.36 15.78
C SER A 155 0.38 -0.73 14.83
N ALA A 156 -0.12 0.23 14.06
CA ALA A 156 -1.21 0.02 13.11
C ALA A 156 -0.73 -0.77 11.88
N LEU A 157 0.45 -0.47 11.36
CA LEU A 157 1.08 -1.20 10.25
C LEU A 157 1.39 -2.65 10.62
N LEU A 158 1.93 -2.89 11.81
CA LEU A 158 2.23 -4.23 12.30
C LEU A 158 0.95 -5.04 12.55
N ALA A 159 -0.11 -4.40 13.06
CA ALA A 159 -1.41 -5.04 13.20
C ALA A 159 -1.97 -5.48 11.83
N LEU A 160 -1.92 -4.60 10.82
CA LEU A 160 -2.32 -4.93 9.45
C LEU A 160 -1.46 -6.08 8.88
N ALA A 161 -0.14 -6.03 9.04
CA ALA A 161 0.76 -7.09 8.56
C ALA A 161 0.44 -8.45 9.19
N ARG A 162 0.11 -8.50 10.49
CA ARG A 162 -0.30 -9.73 11.18
C ARG A 162 -1.65 -10.27 10.72
N GLU A 163 -2.59 -9.38 10.38
CA GLU A 163 -3.85 -9.81 9.75
C GLU A 163 -3.60 -10.45 8.38
N LEU A 164 -2.67 -9.90 7.59
CA LEU A 164 -2.34 -10.40 6.26
C LEU A 164 -1.52 -11.70 6.30
N PHE A 165 -0.72 -11.89 7.36
CA PHE A 165 0.17 -13.05 7.54
C PHE A 165 0.04 -13.66 8.96
N PRO A 166 -1.12 -14.24 9.33
CA PRO A 166 -1.41 -14.65 10.71
C PRO A 166 -0.59 -15.84 11.22
N LYS A 167 0.18 -16.50 10.34
CA LYS A 167 1.06 -17.63 10.66
C LYS A 167 2.54 -17.26 10.61
N ASP A 168 2.86 -15.99 10.34
CA ASP A 168 4.25 -15.54 10.31
C ASP A 168 4.75 -15.33 11.75
N GLU A 169 5.63 -16.22 12.18
CA GLU A 169 6.21 -16.19 13.53
C GLU A 169 7.14 -14.98 13.73
N THR A 170 7.78 -14.49 12.66
CA THR A 170 8.63 -13.30 12.71
C THR A 170 7.77 -12.09 13.03
N LEU A 171 6.70 -11.86 12.28
CA LEU A 171 5.78 -10.75 12.50
C LEU A 171 5.07 -10.88 13.86
N SER A 172 4.71 -12.10 14.27
CA SER A 172 4.08 -12.35 15.57
C SER A 172 5.00 -12.05 16.75
N GLY A 173 6.33 -12.20 16.59
CA GLY A 173 7.33 -11.95 17.62
C GLY A 173 7.72 -10.49 17.83
N LEU A 174 7.41 -9.60 16.88
CA LEU A 174 7.71 -8.17 16.97
C LEU A 174 6.89 -7.49 18.08
N ARG A 175 7.39 -6.39 18.63
CA ARG A 175 6.66 -5.59 19.64
C ARG A 175 6.18 -4.28 19.06
#